data_AF-A0A349HDC0-F1
#
_entry.id   AF-A0A349HDC0-F1
#
_cell.length_a   1.000
_cell.length_b   1.000
_cell.length_c   1.000
_cell.angle_alpha   90.00
_cell.angle_beta   90.00
_cell.angle_gamma   90.00
#
_symmetry.space_group_name_H-M   'P 1'
#
loop_
_entity.id
_entity.type
_entity.pdbx_description
1 polymer ?
#
loop_
_entity_poly.entity_id
_entity_poly.type
_entity_poly.pdbx_seq_one_letter_code
_entity_poly.pdbx_strand_id
1 'polypeptide(L)'
;MVLGDPATEYPSLYRHSNLLDHHPVSAVVPVRPGFLKAVKVAVSLDFAVRLDIGQPDPLLIEELLATLDFYLHQPSVGQPIEFFHGTLLGFYHDQPLSLWTVLGEEPQAVRFVADDGVESGYGRLATTDFAPTIEPMADFESLLDRVLATAQECRNCEFLHSCSGYFKWPLADYDCAGVKRVFGQVRTAALDLRRDIEAARA
;
A
#
# COMPACT_ATOMS: atom_id res chain seq x y z
N MET A 1 -7.10 12.14 -4.51
CA MET A 1 -8.55 11.84 -4.72
C MET A 1 -8.83 10.43 -4.24
N VAL A 2 -9.97 10.15 -3.61
CA VAL A 2 -10.32 8.81 -3.10
C VAL A 2 -11.48 8.24 -3.90
N LEU A 3 -11.36 6.99 -4.38
CA LEU A 3 -12.46 6.23 -4.98
C LEU A 3 -13.09 5.35 -3.90
N GLY A 4 -14.32 5.61 -3.47
CA GLY A 4 -15.01 4.78 -2.48
C GLY A 4 -15.43 3.42 -3.04
N ASP A 5 -15.89 3.42 -4.30
CA ASP A 5 -16.19 2.20 -5.07
C ASP A 5 -15.43 2.20 -6.40
N PRO A 6 -14.29 1.48 -6.48
CA PRO A 6 -13.45 1.51 -7.66
C PRO A 6 -14.11 0.84 -8.87
N ALA A 7 -15.15 0.01 -8.69
CA ALA A 7 -15.83 -0.66 -9.79
C ALA A 7 -16.76 0.28 -10.57
N THR A 8 -17.22 1.37 -9.95
CA THR A 8 -18.22 2.28 -10.54
C THR A 8 -17.74 3.72 -10.64
N GLU A 9 -16.85 4.15 -9.74
CA GLU A 9 -16.43 5.54 -9.63
C GLU A 9 -15.18 5.90 -10.45
N TYR A 10 -14.48 4.92 -11.03
CA TYR A 10 -13.30 5.20 -11.87
C TYR A 10 -13.53 6.22 -13.00
N PRO A 11 -14.73 6.38 -13.61
CA PRO A 11 -14.95 7.44 -14.61
C PRO A 11 -14.85 8.86 -14.03
N SER A 12 -14.95 9.04 -12.71
CA SER A 12 -14.75 10.35 -12.07
C SER A 12 -13.32 10.87 -12.23
N LEU A 13 -12.33 9.99 -12.36
CA LEU A 13 -10.91 10.35 -12.56
C LEU A 13 -10.72 11.32 -13.73
N TYR A 14 -11.47 11.14 -14.82
CA TYR A 14 -11.42 12.03 -15.99
C TYR A 14 -11.79 13.48 -15.67
N ARG A 15 -12.64 13.73 -14.67
CA ARG A 15 -13.02 15.09 -14.26
C ARG A 15 -11.92 15.80 -13.50
N HIS A 16 -10.95 15.04 -13.00
CA HIS A 16 -9.92 15.51 -12.10
C HIS A 16 -8.52 15.47 -12.72
N SER A 17 -8.37 15.03 -13.97
CA SER A 17 -7.06 14.96 -14.65
C SER A 17 -6.35 16.31 -14.69
N ASN A 18 -7.08 17.41 -14.87
CA ASN A 18 -6.51 18.76 -14.89
C ASN A 18 -5.88 19.18 -13.54
N LEU A 19 -6.15 18.47 -12.44
CA LEU A 19 -5.47 18.73 -11.16
C LEU A 19 -3.97 18.42 -11.24
N LEU A 20 -3.58 17.49 -12.12
CA LEU A 20 -2.19 17.08 -12.29
C LEU A 20 -1.32 18.18 -12.93
N ASP A 21 -1.92 19.14 -13.64
CA ASP A 21 -1.21 20.26 -14.26
C ASP A 21 -0.53 21.17 -13.21
N HIS A 22 -1.03 21.16 -11.97
CA HIS A 22 -0.60 22.08 -10.92
C HIS A 22 -0.22 21.38 -9.60
N HIS A 23 -0.62 20.13 -9.41
CA HIS A 23 -0.44 19.43 -8.14
C HIS A 23 -0.10 17.95 -8.35
N PRO A 24 0.86 17.39 -7.57
CA PRO A 24 1.16 15.96 -7.60
C PRO A 24 0.09 15.18 -6.83
N VAL A 25 -1.11 15.05 -7.40
CA VAL A 25 -2.24 14.37 -6.77
C VAL A 25 -2.19 12.87 -7.10
N SER A 26 -2.32 12.03 -6.07
CA SER A 26 -2.50 10.58 -6.26
C SER A 26 -3.98 10.17 -6.20
N ALA A 27 -4.32 9.11 -6.92
CA ALA A 27 -5.58 8.38 -6.79
C ALA A 27 -5.45 7.32 -5.69
N VAL A 28 -6.33 7.37 -4.69
CA VAL A 28 -6.47 6.37 -3.64
C VAL A 28 -7.51 5.37 -4.10
N VAL A 29 -7.11 4.12 -4.25
CA VAL A 29 -7.95 3.06 -4.82
C VAL A 29 -8.04 1.91 -3.81
N PRO A 30 -9.21 1.64 -3.21
CA PRO A 30 -9.36 0.51 -2.30
C PRO A 30 -9.31 -0.80 -3.07
N VAL A 31 -8.67 -1.80 -2.47
CA VAL A 31 -8.60 -3.16 -3.02
C VAL A 31 -9.94 -3.85 -2.76
N ARG A 32 -10.84 -3.65 -3.72
CA ARG A 32 -12.18 -4.24 -3.81
C ARG A 32 -12.39 -4.77 -5.24
N PRO A 33 -13.34 -5.68 -5.46
CA PRO A 33 -13.49 -6.30 -6.77
C PRO A 33 -13.56 -5.28 -7.90
N GLY A 34 -12.71 -5.44 -8.92
CA GLY A 34 -12.64 -4.55 -10.08
C GLY A 34 -11.69 -3.36 -9.92
N PHE A 35 -10.92 -3.29 -8.83
CA PHE A 35 -9.94 -2.21 -8.62
C PHE A 35 -8.86 -2.16 -9.72
N LEU A 36 -8.50 -3.28 -10.36
CA LEU A 36 -7.53 -3.28 -11.45
C LEU A 36 -7.98 -2.36 -12.59
N LYS A 37 -9.28 -2.29 -12.88
CA LYS A 37 -9.81 -1.39 -13.91
C LYS A 37 -9.62 0.07 -13.51
N ALA A 38 -9.87 0.40 -12.25
CA ALA A 38 -9.65 1.73 -11.72
C ALA A 38 -8.16 2.12 -11.77
N VAL A 39 -7.27 1.20 -11.39
CA VAL A 39 -5.81 1.39 -11.48
C VAL A 39 -5.38 1.68 -12.92
N LYS A 40 -5.84 0.87 -13.88
CA LYS A 40 -5.51 1.08 -15.31
C LYS A 40 -5.95 2.46 -15.80
N VAL A 41 -7.16 2.90 -15.42
CA VAL A 41 -7.67 4.22 -15.80
C VAL A 41 -6.87 5.34 -15.12
N ALA A 42 -6.56 5.21 -13.83
CA ALA A 42 -5.78 6.19 -13.10
C ALA A 42 -4.38 6.38 -13.70
N VAL A 43 -3.65 5.30 -13.95
CA VAL A 43 -2.32 5.33 -14.57
C VAL A 43 -2.39 5.89 -16.00
N SER A 44 -3.43 5.53 -16.78
CA SER A 44 -3.61 6.08 -18.13
C SER A 44 -3.92 7.58 -18.17
N LEU A 45 -4.33 8.14 -17.03
CA LEU A 45 -4.59 9.55 -16.83
C LEU A 45 -3.46 10.23 -16.04
N ASP A 46 -2.29 9.61 -15.97
CA ASP A 46 -1.09 10.10 -15.28
C ASP A 46 -1.23 10.31 -13.77
N PHE A 47 -2.19 9.66 -13.12
CA PHE A 47 -2.24 9.63 -11.66
C PHE A 47 -1.26 8.59 -11.11
N ALA A 48 -0.43 9.00 -10.16
CA ALA A 48 0.15 8.09 -9.18
C ALA A 48 -0.98 7.38 -8.41
N VAL A 49 -0.80 6.11 -8.07
CA VAL A 49 -1.82 5.29 -7.43
C VAL A 49 -1.35 4.83 -6.07
N ARG A 50 -2.17 5.05 -5.05
CA ARG A 50 -2.01 4.47 -3.72
C ARG A 50 -3.15 3.49 -3.46
N LEU A 51 -2.80 2.23 -3.22
CA LEU A 51 -3.79 1.21 -2.92
C LEU A 51 -4.14 1.26 -1.42
N ASP A 52 -5.44 1.25 -1.12
CA ASP A 52 -5.95 0.96 0.23
C ASP A 52 -6.26 -0.55 0.31
N ILE A 53 -5.28 -1.32 0.79
CA ILE A 53 -5.23 -2.77 0.59
C ILE A 53 -6.00 -3.55 1.67
N GLY A 54 -6.04 -3.03 2.90
CA GLY A 54 -6.63 -3.73 4.04
C GLY A 54 -6.08 -5.16 4.22
N GLN A 55 -6.99 -6.13 4.33
CA GLN A 55 -6.71 -7.57 4.48
C GLN A 55 -7.44 -8.34 3.36
N PRO A 56 -6.84 -8.44 2.15
CA PRO A 56 -7.54 -8.95 0.97
C PRO A 56 -7.81 -10.46 1.07
N ASP A 57 -8.99 -10.88 0.61
CA ASP A 57 -9.34 -12.30 0.45
C ASP A 57 -8.57 -12.94 -0.73
N PRO A 58 -8.61 -14.28 -0.90
CA PRO A 58 -7.88 -14.95 -1.96
C PRO A 58 -8.21 -14.49 -3.39
N LEU A 59 -9.44 -14.06 -3.69
CA LEU A 59 -9.79 -13.57 -5.02
C LEU A 59 -9.17 -12.19 -5.28
N LEU A 60 -9.16 -11.33 -4.27
CA LEU A 60 -8.49 -10.03 -4.33
C LEU A 60 -6.96 -10.16 -4.41
N ILE A 61 -6.38 -11.23 -3.84
CA ILE A 61 -4.96 -11.55 -4.03
C ILE A 61 -4.65 -11.84 -5.50
N GLU A 62 -5.49 -12.62 -6.19
CA GLU A 62 -5.26 -12.89 -7.62
C GLU A 62 -5.41 -11.61 -8.47
N GLU A 63 -6.34 -10.71 -8.13
CA GLU A 63 -6.45 -9.41 -8.79
C GLU A 63 -5.24 -8.48 -8.47
N LEU A 64 -4.68 -8.55 -7.25
CA LEU A 64 -3.43 -7.87 -6.89
C LEU A 64 -2.24 -8.39 -7.70
N LEU A 65 -2.13 -9.71 -7.89
CA LEU A 65 -1.09 -10.30 -8.74
C LEU A 65 -1.25 -9.87 -10.20
N ALA A 66 -2.47 -9.81 -10.72
CA ALA A 66 -2.73 -9.27 -12.05
C ALA A 66 -2.40 -7.77 -12.16
N THR A 67 -2.58 -7.01 -11.08
CA THR A 67 -2.20 -5.60 -11.02
C THR A 67 -0.67 -5.43 -10.97
N LEU A 68 0.03 -6.31 -10.26
CA LEU A 68 1.49 -6.34 -10.23
C LEU A 68 2.06 -6.69 -11.62
N ASP A 69 1.49 -7.68 -12.31
CA ASP A 69 1.87 -8.03 -13.67
C ASP A 69 1.70 -6.84 -14.62
N PHE A 70 0.56 -6.15 -14.53
CA PHE A 70 0.34 -4.90 -15.26
C PHE A 70 1.40 -3.84 -14.92
N TYR A 71 1.70 -3.62 -13.64
CA TYR A 71 2.71 -2.65 -13.21
C TYR A 71 4.12 -2.96 -13.75
N LEU A 72 4.53 -4.23 -13.73
CA LEU A 72 5.88 -4.64 -14.11
C LEU A 72 6.08 -4.72 -15.63
N HIS A 73 5.06 -5.13 -16.38
CA HIS A 73 5.23 -5.52 -17.78
C HIS A 73 4.52 -4.61 -18.78
N GLN A 74 3.55 -3.80 -18.38
CA GLN A 74 2.86 -2.91 -19.32
C GLN A 74 3.75 -1.69 -19.66
N PRO A 75 4.18 -1.51 -20.92
CA PRO A 75 5.13 -0.44 -21.27
C PRO A 75 4.58 0.98 -21.11
N SER A 76 3.25 1.14 -21.08
CA SER A 76 2.59 2.43 -20.91
C SER A 76 2.47 2.86 -19.44
N VAL A 77 2.90 2.05 -18.49
CA VAL A 77 2.87 2.41 -17.07
C VAL A 77 4.06 3.33 -16.77
N GLY A 78 3.79 4.63 -16.64
CA GLY A 78 4.78 5.64 -16.23
C GLY A 78 4.63 6.13 -14.79
N GLN A 79 3.48 5.86 -14.16
CA GLN A 79 3.15 6.33 -12.82
C GLN A 79 3.40 5.26 -11.76
N PRO A 80 3.81 5.65 -10.54
CA PRO A 80 4.00 4.70 -9.46
C PRO A 80 2.66 4.15 -8.98
N ILE A 81 2.63 2.85 -8.71
CA ILE A 81 1.63 2.24 -7.85
C ILE A 81 2.34 2.00 -6.51
N GLU A 82 2.15 2.89 -5.54
CA GLU A 82 3.02 3.06 -4.37
C GLU A 82 3.31 1.77 -3.62
N PHE A 83 2.29 0.93 -3.44
CA PHE A 83 2.45 -0.38 -2.81
C PHE A 83 3.52 -1.25 -3.49
N PHE A 84 3.52 -1.31 -4.83
CA PHE A 84 4.52 -2.08 -5.57
C PHE A 84 5.81 -1.28 -5.72
N HIS A 85 5.72 0.01 -6.02
CA HIS A 85 6.86 0.86 -6.31
C HIS A 85 7.79 1.01 -5.11
N GLY A 86 7.27 1.41 -3.95
CA GLY A 86 8.05 1.56 -2.72
C GLY A 86 8.62 0.22 -2.23
N THR A 87 7.83 -0.86 -2.31
CA THR A 87 8.30 -2.21 -1.93
C THR A 87 9.41 -2.69 -2.86
N LEU A 88 9.29 -2.47 -4.17
CA LEU A 88 10.30 -2.83 -5.17
C LEU A 88 11.60 -2.07 -4.92
N LEU A 89 11.54 -0.76 -4.68
CA LEU A 89 12.71 0.05 -4.37
C LEU A 89 13.42 -0.43 -3.09
N GLY A 90 12.65 -0.74 -2.05
CA GLY A 90 13.20 -1.27 -0.80
C GLY A 90 13.97 -2.58 -1.01
N PHE A 91 13.42 -3.51 -1.80
CA PHE A 91 14.12 -4.75 -2.14
C PHE A 91 15.31 -4.54 -3.07
N TYR A 92 15.21 -3.63 -4.03
CA TYR A 92 16.28 -3.34 -4.98
C TYR A 92 17.53 -2.82 -4.26
N HIS A 93 17.34 -1.91 -3.30
CA HIS A 93 18.41 -1.31 -2.52
C HIS A 93 18.84 -2.13 -1.29
N ASP A 94 18.20 -3.27 -1.01
CA ASP A 94 18.38 -4.03 0.23
C ASP A 94 18.16 -3.17 1.50
N GLN A 95 17.21 -2.24 1.41
CA GLN A 95 16.81 -1.30 2.45
C GLN A 95 15.27 -1.26 2.52
N PRO A 96 14.63 -2.32 3.04
CA PRO A 96 13.18 -2.42 3.07
C PRO A 96 12.56 -1.27 3.89
N LEU A 97 11.60 -0.58 3.29
CA LEU A 97 10.72 0.36 3.99
C LEU A 97 9.44 -0.35 4.43
N SER A 98 8.97 -0.01 5.62
CA SER A 98 7.70 -0.47 6.17
C SER A 98 6.53 -0.02 5.30
N LEU A 99 5.55 -0.90 5.08
CA LEU A 99 4.31 -0.56 4.37
C LEU A 99 3.55 0.61 5.00
N TRP A 100 3.63 0.78 6.32
CA TRP A 100 3.05 1.94 7.00
C TRP A 100 3.63 3.26 6.46
N THR A 101 4.94 3.29 6.20
CA THR A 101 5.63 4.43 5.58
C THR A 101 5.33 4.54 4.10
N VAL A 102 5.45 3.43 3.34
CA VAL A 102 5.21 3.41 1.89
C VAL A 102 3.80 3.91 1.53
N LEU A 103 2.80 3.57 2.35
CA LEU A 103 1.41 3.95 2.10
C LEU A 103 1.00 5.27 2.78
N GLY A 104 1.92 5.92 3.51
CA GLY A 104 1.62 7.16 4.22
C GLY A 104 0.58 6.98 5.31
N GLU A 105 0.56 5.81 5.94
CA GLU A 105 -0.38 5.44 7.01
C GLU A 105 0.29 5.40 8.39
N GLU A 106 1.45 6.04 8.53
CA GLU A 106 2.10 6.21 9.82
C GLU A 106 1.20 7.04 10.76
N PRO A 107 0.68 6.48 11.87
CA PRO A 107 -0.26 7.19 12.73
C PRO A 107 0.32 8.43 13.41
N GLN A 108 1.64 8.48 13.54
CA GLN A 108 2.36 9.65 14.06
C GLN A 108 2.43 10.81 13.05
N ALA A 109 2.28 10.53 11.76
CA ALA A 109 2.43 11.51 10.69
C ALA A 109 1.08 12.00 10.13
N VAL A 110 0.02 11.19 10.24
CA VAL A 110 -1.27 11.49 9.59
C VAL A 110 -2.44 11.30 10.54
N ARG A 111 -3.25 12.35 10.69
CA ARG A 111 -4.52 12.36 11.42
C ARG A 111 -5.65 12.79 10.51
N PHE A 112 -6.84 12.29 10.77
CA PHE A 112 -8.06 12.83 10.19
C PHE A 112 -8.65 13.83 11.18
N VAL A 113 -8.97 15.03 10.71
CA VAL A 113 -9.65 16.07 11.51
C VAL A 113 -11.01 16.29 10.87
N ALA A 114 -12.07 15.93 11.59
CA ALA A 114 -13.44 16.14 11.13
C ALA A 114 -13.83 17.64 11.19
N ASP A 115 -14.96 17.99 10.55
CA ASP A 115 -15.44 19.38 10.47
C ASP A 115 -15.74 20.00 11.85
N ASP A 116 -16.01 19.17 12.86
CA ASP A 116 -16.20 19.55 14.26
C ASP A 116 -14.89 19.70 15.05
N GLY A 117 -13.75 19.47 14.40
CA GLY A 117 -12.42 19.51 14.98
C GLY A 117 -12.02 18.24 15.74
N VAL A 118 -12.84 17.19 15.72
CA VAL A 118 -12.49 15.92 16.37
C VAL A 118 -11.45 15.19 15.53
N GLU A 119 -10.34 14.82 16.18
CA GLU A 119 -9.26 14.07 15.57
C GLU A 119 -9.49 12.55 15.70
N SER A 120 -9.23 11.82 14.62
CA SER A 120 -9.21 10.34 14.61
C SER A 120 -7.99 9.81 13.86
N GLY A 121 -7.75 8.50 13.99
CA GLY A 121 -6.80 7.80 13.12
C GLY A 121 -7.16 7.99 11.64
N TYR A 122 -6.16 8.00 10.77
CA TYR A 122 -6.36 8.11 9.32
C TYR A 122 -6.55 6.72 8.67
N GLY A 123 -7.37 6.67 7.62
CA GLY A 123 -7.59 5.46 6.83
C GLY A 123 -8.09 4.29 7.68
N ARG A 124 -7.41 3.15 7.60
CA ARG A 124 -7.75 1.91 8.34
C ARG A 124 -7.53 1.98 9.86
N LEU A 125 -6.93 3.06 10.37
CA LEU A 125 -6.78 3.31 11.80
C LEU A 125 -7.98 4.07 12.38
N ALA A 126 -8.84 4.64 11.52
CA ALA A 126 -10.02 5.42 11.92
C ALA A 126 -11.06 4.61 12.70
N THR A 127 -11.11 3.29 12.51
CA THR A 127 -12.10 2.40 13.16
C THR A 127 -11.73 2.02 14.59
N THR A 128 -10.61 2.52 15.11
CA THR A 128 -10.11 2.22 16.44
C THR A 128 -10.35 3.42 17.34
N ASP A 129 -10.84 3.18 18.56
CA ASP A 129 -10.89 4.18 19.63
C ASP A 129 -9.46 4.54 20.08
N PHE A 130 -8.74 5.28 19.24
CA PHE A 130 -7.54 6.00 19.65
C PHE A 130 -8.01 7.16 20.51
N ALA A 131 -8.07 6.95 21.82
CA ALA A 131 -8.41 8.00 22.76
C ALA A 131 -7.41 9.18 22.59
N PRO A 132 -7.89 10.44 22.51
CA PRO A 132 -7.10 11.60 22.12
C PRO A 132 -6.09 12.10 23.18
N THR A 133 -5.88 11.35 24.26
CA THR A 133 -5.17 11.80 25.47
C THR A 133 -3.75 11.28 25.67
N ILE A 134 -3.20 10.48 24.75
CA ILE A 134 -1.91 9.81 24.94
C ILE A 134 -0.85 10.30 23.94
N GLU A 135 0.41 10.40 24.38
CA GLU A 135 1.54 10.76 23.52
C GLU A 135 1.69 9.73 22.36
N PRO A 136 1.62 10.15 21.09
CA PRO A 136 1.11 9.28 20.02
C PRO A 136 2.15 8.31 19.43
N MET A 137 3.44 8.62 19.56
CA MET A 137 4.53 7.82 19.01
C MET A 137 4.76 6.52 19.80
N ALA A 138 4.73 6.62 21.14
CA ALA A 138 5.00 5.47 22.00
C ALA A 138 3.94 4.37 21.86
N ASP A 139 2.71 4.74 21.51
CA ASP A 139 1.58 3.81 21.48
C ASP A 139 1.45 3.02 20.19
N PHE A 140 1.85 3.56 19.03
CA PHE A 140 1.80 2.77 17.79
C PHE A 140 2.90 1.73 17.72
N GLU A 141 4.13 2.08 18.09
CA GLU A 141 5.21 1.08 18.21
C GLU A 141 4.83 0.02 19.25
N SER A 142 4.30 0.42 20.41
CA SER A 142 3.80 -0.52 21.41
C SER A 142 2.58 -1.34 20.96
N LEU A 143 1.70 -0.78 20.12
CA LEU A 143 0.56 -1.49 19.54
C LEU A 143 1.03 -2.49 18.49
N LEU A 144 1.95 -2.08 17.62
CA LEU A 144 2.54 -2.95 16.63
C LEU A 144 3.33 -4.07 17.32
N ASP A 145 4.09 -3.76 18.37
CA ASP A 145 4.77 -4.75 19.21
C ASP A 145 3.77 -5.72 19.82
N ARG A 146 2.60 -5.26 20.29
CA ARG A 146 1.52 -6.13 20.79
C ARG A 146 0.95 -7.03 19.68
N VAL A 147 0.69 -6.49 18.49
CA VAL A 147 0.20 -7.26 17.32
C VAL A 147 1.24 -8.29 16.87
N LEU A 148 2.52 -7.91 16.83
CA LEU A 148 3.63 -8.80 16.48
C LEU A 148 3.94 -9.81 17.59
N ALA A 149 3.68 -9.46 18.85
CA ALA A 149 3.84 -10.38 19.98
C ALA A 149 2.83 -11.52 19.92
N THR A 150 1.60 -11.26 19.44
CA THR A 150 0.55 -12.27 19.28
C THR A 150 0.64 -13.01 17.94
N ALA A 151 1.20 -12.39 16.89
CA ALA A 151 1.44 -13.02 15.59
C ALA A 151 2.82 -13.69 15.52
N GLN A 152 2.97 -14.86 16.15
CA GLN A 152 4.25 -15.58 16.22
C GLN A 152 4.86 -15.86 14.83
N GLU A 153 4.05 -16.07 13.79
CA GLU A 153 4.54 -16.30 12.43
C GLU A 153 5.26 -15.09 11.82
N CYS A 154 5.05 -13.88 12.35
CA CYS A 154 5.73 -12.68 11.86
C CYS A 154 7.19 -12.61 12.29
N ARG A 155 7.54 -13.18 13.46
CA ARG A 155 8.90 -13.10 14.03
C ARG A 155 9.97 -13.68 13.12
N ASN A 156 9.61 -14.73 12.37
CA ASN A 156 10.50 -15.43 11.44
C ASN A 156 10.10 -15.19 9.97
N CYS A 157 9.24 -14.20 9.70
CA CYS A 157 8.80 -13.92 8.35
C CYS A 157 9.89 -13.17 7.57
N GLU A 158 10.24 -13.66 6.39
CA GLU A 158 11.26 -13.02 5.52
C GLU A 158 10.91 -11.59 5.08
N PHE A 159 9.62 -11.21 5.16
CA PHE A 159 9.13 -9.89 4.79
C PHE A 159 8.83 -9.00 6.01
N LEU A 160 9.27 -9.37 7.21
CA LEU A 160 8.97 -8.64 8.45
C LEU A 160 9.30 -7.14 8.34
N HIS A 161 10.46 -6.78 7.80
CA HIS A 161 10.88 -5.38 7.70
C HIS A 161 10.10 -4.55 6.68
N SER A 162 9.61 -5.17 5.61
CA SER A 162 8.80 -4.49 4.60
C SER A 162 7.32 -4.45 5.00
N CYS A 163 6.80 -5.53 5.58
CA CYS A 163 5.41 -5.61 5.99
C CYS A 163 5.16 -4.91 7.32
N SER A 164 6.07 -5.06 8.29
CA SER A 164 5.95 -4.52 9.66
C SER A 164 4.57 -4.73 10.27
N GLY A 165 4.04 -5.96 10.17
CA GLY A 165 2.74 -6.32 10.73
C GLY A 165 1.53 -5.65 10.06
N TYR A 166 1.69 -4.93 8.94
CA TYR A 166 0.63 -4.21 8.26
C TYR A 166 -0.62 -5.06 7.98
N PHE A 167 -0.43 -6.31 7.51
CA PHE A 167 -1.54 -7.23 7.23
C PHE A 167 -2.11 -7.95 8.46
N LYS A 168 -1.51 -7.78 9.65
CA LYS A 168 -2.04 -8.31 10.92
C LYS A 168 -2.94 -7.33 11.65
N TRP A 169 -3.20 -6.19 11.04
CA TRP A 169 -4.22 -5.24 11.46
C TRP A 169 -5.44 -5.33 10.54
N PRO A 170 -6.68 -5.10 11.02
CA PRO A 170 -7.07 -5.17 12.43
C PRO A 170 -7.18 -6.64 12.93
N LEU A 171 -7.30 -7.62 12.03
CA LEU A 171 -7.43 -9.03 12.39
C LEU A 171 -6.06 -9.71 12.46
N ALA A 172 -5.60 -10.02 13.67
CA ALA A 172 -4.29 -10.63 13.90
C ALA A 172 -4.14 -12.05 13.34
N ASP A 173 -5.26 -12.75 13.09
CA ASP A 173 -5.31 -14.11 12.56
C ASP A 173 -5.35 -14.19 11.03
N TYR A 174 -5.29 -13.06 10.32
CA TYR A 174 -5.28 -13.02 8.86
C TYR A 174 -4.17 -13.90 8.23
N ASP A 175 -4.53 -14.76 7.29
CA ASP A 175 -3.58 -15.62 6.58
C ASP A 175 -2.74 -14.83 5.58
N CYS A 176 -1.46 -14.66 5.90
CA CYS A 176 -0.54 -13.91 5.05
C CYS A 176 -0.05 -14.69 3.81
N ALA A 177 -0.46 -15.93 3.55
CA ALA A 177 0.04 -16.73 2.43
C ALA A 177 -0.13 -16.00 1.07
N GLY A 178 -1.28 -15.37 0.85
CA GLY A 178 -1.56 -14.62 -0.36
C GLY A 178 -0.66 -13.40 -0.54
N VAL A 179 -0.56 -12.54 0.48
CA VAL A 179 0.30 -11.34 0.40
C VAL A 179 1.78 -11.69 0.31
N LYS A 180 2.22 -12.80 0.93
CA LYS A 180 3.59 -13.32 0.78
C LYS A 180 3.92 -13.69 -0.67
N ARG A 181 2.95 -14.21 -1.44
CA ARG A 181 3.14 -14.47 -2.89
C ARG A 181 3.40 -13.17 -3.65
N VAL A 182 2.61 -12.13 -3.37
CA VAL A 182 2.78 -10.80 -3.99
C VAL A 182 4.16 -10.24 -3.66
N PHE A 183 4.53 -10.20 -2.38
CA PHE A 183 5.86 -9.75 -1.93
C PHE A 183 7.01 -10.53 -2.57
N GLY A 184 6.86 -11.85 -2.69
CA GLY A 184 7.83 -12.71 -3.36
C GLY A 184 8.04 -12.32 -4.82
N GLN A 185 6.98 -12.03 -5.57
CA GLN A 185 7.09 -11.56 -6.96
C GLN A 185 7.75 -10.19 -7.06
N VAL A 186 7.41 -9.25 -6.17
CA VAL A 186 8.08 -7.93 -6.13
C VAL A 186 9.57 -8.08 -5.84
N ARG A 187 9.95 -8.94 -4.88
CA ARG A 187 11.36 -9.22 -4.58
C ARG A 187 12.10 -9.80 -5.77
N THR A 188 11.52 -10.79 -6.45
CA THR A 188 12.12 -11.38 -7.65
C THR A 188 12.35 -10.32 -8.72
N ALA A 189 11.34 -9.49 -9.02
CA ALA A 189 11.48 -8.42 -9.99
C ALA A 189 12.58 -7.40 -9.61
N ALA A 190 12.70 -7.05 -8.34
CA ALA A 190 13.75 -6.16 -7.85
C ALA A 190 15.16 -6.76 -8.02
N LEU A 191 15.33 -8.05 -7.73
CA LEU A 191 16.59 -8.76 -7.90
C LEU A 191 16.97 -8.92 -9.37
N ASP A 192 16.00 -9.22 -10.22
CA ASP A 192 16.19 -9.32 -11.67
C ASP A 192 16.66 -7.97 -12.23
N LEU A 193 15.96 -6.87 -11.88
CA LEU A 193 16.34 -5.51 -12.28
C LEU A 193 17.75 -5.13 -11.81
N ARG A 194 18.14 -5.52 -10.59
CA ARG A 194 19.50 -5.26 -10.07
C ARG A 194 20.56 -5.96 -10.92
N ARG A 195 20.36 -7.25 -11.23
CA ARG A 195 21.27 -8.01 -12.09
C ARG A 195 21.38 -7.41 -13.48
N ASP A 196 20.25 -7.00 -14.08
CA ASP A 196 20.24 -6.44 -15.43
C ASP A 196 20.98 -5.11 -15.51
N ILE A 197 20.82 -4.25 -14.50
CA ILE A 197 21.54 -2.97 -14.40
C ILE A 197 23.04 -3.20 -14.17
N GLU A 198 23.42 -4.14 -13.31
CA GLU A 198 24.82 -4.52 -13.09
C GLU A 198 25.47 -5.05 -14.37
N ALA A 199 24.76 -5.91 -15.10
CA ALA A 199 25.23 -6.46 -16.38
C ALA A 199 25.37 -5.38 -17.47
N ALA A 200 24.47 -4.40 -17.52
CA ALA A 200 24.54 -3.29 -18.48
C ALA A 200 25.65 -2.27 -18.18
N ARG A 201 26.18 -2.26 -16.94
CA ARG A 201 27.29 -1.38 -16.52
C ARG A 201 28.67 -2.01 -16.68
N ALA A 202 28.75 -3.34 -16.84
CA ALA A 202 29.98 -4.10 -17.01
C ALA A 202 30.48 -4.07 -18.46
#